data_AF-A0ABD0WY98-F1
#
_entry.id   AF-A0ABD0WY98-F1
#
_cell.length_a   1.000
_cell.length_b   1.000
_cell.length_c   1.000
_cell.angle_alpha   90.00
_cell.angle_beta   90.00
_cell.angle_gamma   90.00
#
_symmetry.space_group_name_H-M   'P 1'
#
loop_
_entity.id
_entity.type
_entity.pdbx_description
1 polymer ?
#
loop_
_entity_poly.entity_id
_entity_poly.type
_entity_poly.pdbx_seq_one_letter_code
_entity_poly.pdbx_strand_id
1 'polypeptide(L)' 'MVKPGGILIIDHRNYDYILETGRAPQGKNIYYKSDLTQDINTSVLWVDNKPHMITLDYTVQVPGSTQTAPELRYEKYKS' A
#
# COMPACT_ATOMS: atom_id res chain seq x y z
N MET A 1 12.21 14.93 20.65
CA MET A 1 13.64 14.98 20.27
C MET A 1 14.46 14.22 21.29
N VAL A 2 15.52 13.53 20.85
CA VAL A 2 16.32 12.64 21.71
C VAL A 2 17.15 13.48 22.69
N LYS A 3 17.12 13.12 23.98
CA LYS A 3 17.94 13.77 25.01
C LYS A 3 19.41 13.31 24.96
N PRO A 4 20.36 14.07 25.52
CA PRO A 4 21.71 13.58 25.73
C PRO A 4 21.72 12.22 26.45
N GLY A 5 22.45 11.25 25.90
CA GLY A 5 22.49 9.86 26.39
C GLY A 5 21.27 8.99 26.02
N GLY A 6 20.33 9.49 25.22
CA GLY A 6 19.17 8.74 24.73
C GLY A 6 19.47 7.90 23.48
N ILE A 7 18.57 6.98 23.16
CA ILE A 7 18.64 6.09 21.99
C ILE A 7 17.49 6.45 21.04
N LEU A 8 17.80 6.54 19.74
CA LEU A 8 16.83 6.63 18.67
C LEU A 8 16.74 5.28 17.95
N ILE A 9 15.54 4.71 17.87
CA ILE A 9 15.26 3.52 17.08
C ILE A 9 14.31 3.95 15.96
N ILE A 10 14.75 3.75 14.73
CA ILE A 10 13.99 4.04 13.51
C ILE A 10 14.09 2.85 12.57
N ASP A 11 13.04 2.59 11.81
CA ASP A 11 12.98 1.53 10.83
C ASP A 11 12.33 2.03 9.53
N HIS A 12 12.58 1.32 8.44
CA HIS A 12 11.90 1.47 7.17
C HIS A 12 11.76 0.09 6.49
N ARG A 13 10.85 -0.03 5.51
CA ARG A 13 10.77 -1.25 4.70
C ARG A 13 12.06 -1.44 3.89
N ASN A 14 12.41 -2.69 3.59
CA ASN A 14 13.50 -3.00 2.66
C ASN A 14 13.11 -2.55 1.25
N TYR A 15 13.46 -1.31 0.89
CA TYR A 15 13.18 -0.74 -0.41
C TYR A 15 14.08 -1.33 -1.51
N ASP A 16 15.28 -1.81 -1.19
CA ASP A 16 16.14 -2.49 -2.16
C ASP A 16 15.41 -3.70 -2.78
N TYR A 17 14.82 -4.54 -1.94
CA TYR A 17 14.00 -5.67 -2.39
C TYR A 17 12.79 -5.23 -3.23
N ILE A 18 12.09 -4.17 -2.81
CA ILE A 18 10.91 -3.67 -3.53
C ILE A 18 11.32 -3.09 -4.89
N LEU A 19 12.44 -2.39 -4.97
CA LEU A 19 12.95 -1.80 -6.21
C LEU A 19 13.46 -2.89 -7.16
N GLU A 20 14.12 -3.92 -6.64
CA GLU A 20 14.62 -5.05 -7.43
C GLU A 20 13.46 -5.90 -8.00
N THR A 21 12.43 -6.17 -7.19
CA THR A 21 11.34 -7.08 -7.56
C THR A 21 10.11 -6.39 -8.13
N GLY A 22 10.02 -5.06 -7.96
CA GLY A 22 8.82 -4.28 -8.25
C GLY A 22 7.62 -4.62 -7.34
N ARG A 23 7.80 -5.36 -6.25
CA ARG A 23 6.71 -5.88 -5.41
C ARG A 23 6.94 -5.64 -3.92
N ALA A 24 5.95 -5.05 -3.26
CA ALA A 24 5.89 -5.06 -1.81
C ALA A 24 5.57 -6.47 -1.27
N PRO A 25 6.20 -6.92 -0.17
CA PRO A 25 5.90 -8.22 0.41
C PRO A 25 4.46 -8.31 0.96
N GLN A 26 3.68 -9.26 0.46
CA GLN A 26 2.34 -9.55 0.96
C GLN A 26 2.38 -10.24 2.33
N GLY A 27 1.60 -9.76 3.29
CA GLY A 27 1.43 -10.42 4.61
C GLY A 27 2.67 -10.48 5.51
N LYS A 28 3.80 -9.85 5.14
CA LYS A 28 5.06 -9.88 5.93
C LYS A 28 5.25 -8.63 6.79
N ASN A 29 4.31 -8.36 7.70
CA ASN A 29 4.49 -7.31 8.70
C ASN A 29 4.97 -7.93 10.03
N ILE A 30 6.16 -7.52 10.48
CA ILE A 30 6.77 -8.02 11.73
C ILE A 30 6.22 -7.32 12.99
N TYR A 31 5.56 -6.16 12.82
CA TYR A 31 5.02 -5.38 13.92
C TYR A 31 3.58 -5.77 14.26
N TYR A 32 2.79 -6.14 13.26
CA TYR A 32 1.37 -6.47 13.42
C TYR A 32 0.98 -7.63 12.52
N LYS A 33 0.28 -8.61 13.09
CA LYS A 33 -0.32 -9.71 12.33
C LYS A 33 -1.73 -9.29 11.90
N SER A 34 -1.93 -8.99 10.63
CA SER A 34 -3.25 -8.72 10.05
C SER A 34 -3.90 -10.03 9.61
N ASP A 35 -5.11 -10.31 10.07
CA ASP A 35 -5.93 -11.42 9.57
C ASP A 35 -6.76 -11.03 8.33
N LEU A 36 -6.80 -9.74 7.99
CA LEU A 36 -7.47 -9.26 6.78
C LEU A 36 -6.66 -9.67 5.54
N THR A 37 -7.34 -10.28 4.57
CA THR A 37 -6.77 -10.49 3.23
C THR A 37 -6.63 -9.12 2.56
N GLN A 38 -5.40 -8.80 2.21
CA GLN A 38 -5.04 -7.57 1.52
C GLN A 38 -4.28 -7.96 0.26
N ASP A 39 -4.70 -7.40 -0.87
CA ASP A 39 -3.87 -7.37 -2.06
C ASP A 39 -3.19 -6.00 -2.15
N ILE A 40 -1.93 -5.98 -2.57
CA ILE A 40 -1.14 -4.75 -2.64
C ILE A 40 -0.53 -4.66 -4.04
N ASN A 41 -1.03 -3.69 -4.81
CA ASN A 41 -0.41 -3.32 -6.07
C ASN A 41 0.72 -2.33 -5.79
N THR A 42 1.90 -2.59 -6.36
CA THR A 42 3.11 -1.79 -6.16
C THR A 42 3.46 -1.08 -7.45
N SER A 43 3.52 0.25 -7.40
CA SER A 43 3.96 1.09 -8.51
C SER A 43 5.25 1.81 -8.11
N VAL A 44 6.26 1.79 -8.99
CA VAL A 44 7.54 2.48 -8.77
C VAL A 44 7.70 3.58 -9.81
N LEU A 45 7.78 4.83 -9.35
CA LEU A 45 8.05 5.98 -10.20
C LEU A 45 9.56 6.25 -10.25
N TRP A 46 10.08 6.28 -11.47
CA TRP A 46 11.46 6.64 -11.77
C TRP A 46 11.50 8.03 -12.42
N VAL A 47 12.42 8.87 -11.97
CA VAL A 47 12.68 10.20 -12.55
C VAL A 47 14.18 10.26 -12.86
N ASP A 48 14.54 10.52 -14.12
CA ASP A 48 15.93 10.54 -14.60
C ASP A 48 16.72 9.28 -14.20
N ASN A 49 16.09 8.11 -14.37
CA ASN A 49 16.64 6.81 -14.00
C ASN A 49 17.00 6.64 -12.50
N LYS A 50 16.38 7.44 -11.63
CA LYS A 50 16.48 7.31 -10.17
C LYS A 50 15.11 7.00 -9.57
N PRO A 51 15.02 6.06 -8.61
CA PRO A 51 13.75 5.78 -7.95
C PRO A 51 13.34 6.99 -7.13
N HIS A 52 12.13 7.48 -7.35
CA HIS A 52 11.64 8.71 -6.74
C HIS A 52 10.49 8.46 -5.76
N MET A 53 9.60 7.52 -6.10
CA MET A 53 8.42 7.22 -5.27
C MET A 53 8.00 5.76 -5.46
N ILE A 54 7.54 5.16 -4.36
CA ILE A 54 6.85 3.87 -4.37
C ILE A 54 5.44 4.12 -3.87
N THR A 55 4.45 3.77 -4.69
CA THR A 55 3.02 3.86 -4.37
C THR A 55 2.49 2.45 -4.14
N LEU A 56 1.79 2.26 -3.03
CA LEU A 56 1.17 1.00 -2.64
C LEU A 56 -0.35 1.18 -2.61
N ASP A 57 -1.04 0.55 -3.54
CA ASP A 57 -2.49 0.55 -3.61
C ASP A 57 -3.02 -0.69 -2.89
N TYR A 58 -3.66 -0.47 -1.74
CA TYR A 58 -4.18 -1.54 -0.88
C TYR A 58 -5.64 -1.85 -1.24
N THR A 59 -5.91 -3.10 -1.59
CA THR A 59 -7.28 -3.63 -1.68
C THR A 59 -7.52 -4.52 -0.47
N VAL A 60 -8.40 -4.09 0.44
CA VAL A 60 -8.68 -4.79 1.69
C VAL A 60 -10.08 -5.40 1.65
N GLN A 61 -10.19 -6.69 1.94
CA GLN A 61 -11.50 -7.31 2.13
C GLN A 61 -12.07 -6.94 3.50
N VAL A 62 -13.21 -6.25 3.53
CA VAL A 62 -13.90 -5.87 4.76
C VAL A 62 -14.94 -6.93 5.12
N PRO A 63 -14.80 -7.64 6.26
CA PRO A 63 -15.76 -8.65 6.67
C PRO A 63 -17.17 -8.07 6.80
N GLY A 64 -18.17 -8.75 6.22
CA GLY A 64 -19.58 -8.35 6.29
C GLY A 64 -20.03 -7.35 5.21
N SER A 65 -19.14 -6.87 4.35
CA SER A 65 -19.54 -6.12 3.15
C SER A 65 -20.00 -7.09 2.05
N THR A 66 -21.29 -7.08 1.71
CA THR A 66 -21.77 -7.75 0.50
C THR A 66 -21.35 -6.91 -0.70
N GLN A 67 -20.56 -7.46 -1.61
CA GLN A 67 -20.23 -6.84 -2.90
C GLN A 67 -21.52 -6.66 -3.72
N THR A 68 -22.25 -5.59 -3.48
CA THR A 68 -23.19 -5.06 -4.46
C THR A 68 -22.40 -4.09 -5.33
N ALA A 69 -22.16 -4.48 -6.58
CA ALA A 69 -21.60 -3.54 -7.56
C ALA A 69 -22.50 -2.30 -7.59
N PRO A 70 -21.94 -1.07 -7.59
CA PRO A 70 -22.76 0.12 -7.71
C PRO A 70 -23.51 0.05 -9.05
N GLU A 71 -24.83 0.05 -8.99
CA GLU A 71 -25.69 0.09 -10.17
C GLU A 71 -25.45 1.44 -10.87
N LEU A 72 -24.75 1.43 -12.02
CA LEU A 72 -24.54 2.63 -12.81
C LEU A 72 -25.87 3.04 -13.45
N ARG A 73 -26.62 3.89 -12.74
CA ARG A 73 -27.87 4.46 -13.23
C ARG A 73 -27.53 5.57 -14.25
N TYR A 74 -27.51 5.21 -15.53
CA TYR A 74 -27.49 6.19 -16.61
C TYR A 74 -28.87 6.89 -16.67
N GLU A 75 -29.01 8.04 -16.02
CA GLU A 75 -30.13 8.93 -16.30
C GLU A 75 -29.91 9.61 -17.65
N LYS A 76 -30.63 9.09 -18.65
CA LYS A 76 -30.69 9.65 -19.98
C LYS A 76 -31.43 11.00 -19.89
N TYR A 77 -30.69 12.10 -19.83
CA TYR A 77 -31.28 13.44 -19.96
C TYR A 77 -32.11 13.49 -21.25
N LYS A 78 -33.43 13.64 -21.10
CA LYS A 78 -34.33 13.89 -22.24
C LYS A 78 -34.20 15.35 -22.66
N SER A 79 -34.04 15.54 -23.97
CA SER A 79 -34.07 16.80 -24.71
C SER A 79 -35.32 17.62 -24.45
#